data_AF-A0A3B8XFU3-F1
#
_entry.id   AF-A0A3B8XFU3-F1
#
_cell.length_a   1.000
_cell.length_b   1.000
_cell.length_c   1.000
_cell.angle_alpha   90.00
_cell.angle_beta   90.00
_cell.angle_gamma   90.00
#
_symmetry.space_group_name_H-M   'P 1'
#
loop_
_entity.id
_entity.type
_entity.pdbx_description
1 polymer ?
#
loop_
_entity_poly.entity_id
_entity_poly.type
_entity_poly.pdbx_seq_one_letter_code
_entity_poly.pdbx_strand_id
1 'polypeptide(L)' 'MAIDRIKCDGHGLCAELLPELIRLDDWGYPIIAPGPIPERLAPLAQRAVDTCPVLALALRRTPVSR' A
#
# COMPACT_ATOMS: atom_id res chain seq x y z
N MET A 1 5.81 2.24 2.62
CA MET A 1 4.42 1.77 2.88
C MET A 1 4.50 0.40 3.53
N ALA A 2 3.50 0.02 4.32
CA ALA A 2 3.45 -1.29 4.94
C ALA A 2 2.01 -1.81 5.01
N ILE A 3 1.86 -3.13 5.08
CA ILE A 3 0.58 -3.79 5.27
C ILE A 3 0.59 -4.67 6.52
N ASP A 4 -0.48 -4.58 7.30
CA ASP A 4 -0.84 -5.56 8.31
C ASP A 4 -1.52 -6.75 7.64
N ARG A 5 -0.79 -7.86 7.52
CA ARG A 5 -1.29 -9.08 6.87
C ARG A 5 -2.33 -9.84 7.68
N ILE A 6 -2.46 -9.56 8.99
CA ILE A 6 -3.46 -10.21 9.84
C ILE A 6 -4.83 -9.54 9.65
N LYS A 7 -4.84 -8.22 9.41
CA LYS A 7 -6.08 -7.45 9.17
C LYS A 7 -6.54 -7.46 7.72
N CYS A 8 -5.65 -7.75 6.78
CA CYS A 8 -5.98 -7.67 5.36
C CYS A 8 -6.87 -8.85 4.96
N ASP A 9 -8.05 -8.56 4.40
CA ASP A 9 -8.98 -9.56 3.88
C ASP A 9 -9.02 -9.62 2.34
N GLY A 10 -7.99 -9.10 1.65
CA GLY A 10 -7.85 -9.26 0.19
C GLY A 10 -8.80 -8.46 -0.70
N HIS A 11 -9.35 -7.33 -0.23
CA HIS A 11 -10.33 -6.52 -1.00
C HIS A 11 -9.84 -5.92 -2.34
N GLY A 12 -8.52 -5.89 -2.61
CA GLY A 12 -7.96 -5.44 -3.88
C GLY A 12 -7.96 -3.93 -4.19
N LEU A 13 -8.76 -3.10 -3.50
CA LEU A 13 -8.91 -1.66 -3.78
C LEU A 13 -7.58 -0.88 -3.79
N CYS A 14 -6.63 -1.27 -2.93
CA CYS A 14 -5.31 -0.64 -2.88
C CYS A 14 -4.50 -0.86 -4.17
N ALA A 15 -4.60 -2.04 -4.79
CA ALA A 15 -3.93 -2.35 -6.05
C ALA A 15 -4.63 -1.70 -7.25
N GLU A 16 -5.95 -1.47 -7.17
CA GLU A 16 -6.70 -0.70 -8.18
C GLU A 16 -6.29 0.78 -8.17
N LEU A 17 -6.13 1.37 -6.98
CA LEU A 17 -5.78 2.79 -6.83
C LEU A 17 -4.30 3.10 -7.04
N LEU A 18 -3.41 2.13 -6.78
CA LEU A 18 -1.96 2.33 -6.85
C LEU A 18 -1.25 1.11 -7.46
N PRO A 19 -1.56 0.76 -8.73
CA PRO A 19 -0.98 -0.39 -9.40
C PRO A 19 0.54 -0.27 -9.60
N GLU A 20 1.10 0.94 -9.57
CA GLU A 20 2.53 1.18 -9.71
C GLU A 20 3.35 0.65 -8.53
N LEU A 21 2.75 0.54 -7.34
CA LEU A 21 3.43 0.11 -6.11
C LEU A 21 2.79 -1.10 -5.45
N ILE A 22 1.58 -1.50 -5.85
CA ILE A 22 0.86 -2.61 -5.25
C ILE A 22 0.34 -3.52 -6.36
N ARG A 23 0.77 -4.76 -6.34
CA ARG A 23 0.22 -5.85 -7.14
C ARG A 23 -0.47 -6.86 -6.24
N LEU A 24 -1.43 -7.61 -6.76
CA LEU A 24 -2.00 -8.74 -6.02
C LEU A 24 -1.22 -10.02 -6.35
N ASP A 25 -1.13 -10.92 -5.39
CA ASP A 25 -0.74 -12.30 -5.63
C ASP A 25 -1.94 -13.14 -6.13
N ASP A 26 -1.68 -14.42 -6.39
CA ASP A 26 -2.68 -15.37 -6.89
C ASP A 26 -3.85 -15.61 -5.91
N TRP A 27 -3.71 -15.15 -4.65
CA TRP A 27 -4.72 -15.25 -3.60
C TRP A 27 -5.44 -13.93 -3.34
N GLY A 28 -5.14 -12.88 -4.12
CA GLY A 28 -5.75 -11.56 -3.98
C GLY A 28 -5.13 -10.68 -2.89
N TYR A 29 -4.01 -11.09 -2.28
CA TYR A 29 -3.33 -10.31 -1.25
C TYR A 29 -2.27 -9.39 -1.87
N PRO A 30 -2.14 -8.16 -1.34
CA PRO A 30 -1.23 -7.19 -1.93
C PRO A 30 0.23 -7.48 -1.61
N ILE A 31 1.06 -7.29 -2.63
CA ILE A 31 2.51 -7.27 -2.56
C ILE A 31 2.96 -5.85 -2.88
N ILE A 32 3.66 -5.23 -1.92
CA ILE A 32 4.10 -3.84 -1.98
C ILE A 32 5.51 -3.78 -2.57
N ALA A 33 5.72 -2.89 -3.54
CA ALA A 33 7.03 -2.59 -4.09
C ALA A 33 7.97 -2.06 -2.99
N PRO A 34 9.23 -2.53 -2.93
CA PRO A 34 10.19 -2.06 -1.95
C PRO A 34 10.62 -0.62 -2.24
N GLY A 35 11.07 0.08 -1.21
CA GLY A 35 11.68 1.40 -1.34
C GLY A 35 10.73 2.58 -1.06
N PRO A 36 11.20 3.81 -1.32
CA PRO A 36 10.44 5.02 -1.07
C PRO A 36 9.30 5.17 -2.09
N ILE A 37 8.24 5.85 -1.68
CA ILE A 37 7.14 6.23 -2.56
C ILE A 37 7.60 7.46 -3.35
N PRO A 38 7.64 7.41 -4.70
CA PRO A 38 7.94 8.59 -5.50
C PRO A 38 6.96 9.71 -5.19
N GLU A 39 7.42 10.96 -5.13
CA GLU A 39 6.59 12.12 -4.73
C GLU A 39 5.30 12.24 -5.55
N ARG A 40 5.38 12.01 -6.88
CA ARG A 40 4.21 12.01 -7.78
C ARG A 40 3.13 10.98 -7.40
N LEU A 41 3.51 9.90 -6.72
CA LEU A 41 2.60 8.83 -6.29
C LEU A 41 2.12 9.02 -4.85
N ALA A 42 2.66 9.97 -4.09
CA ALA A 42 2.26 10.18 -2.70
C ALA A 42 0.75 10.44 -2.52
N PRO A 43 0.07 11.25 -3.37
CA PRO A 43 -1.39 11.43 -3.25
C PRO A 43 -2.19 10.16 -3.55
N LEU A 44 -1.72 9.32 -4.49
CA LEU A 44 -2.35 8.02 -4.76
C LEU A 44 -2.10 7.03 -3.62
N ALA A 45 -0.91 7.04 -3.04
CA ALA A 45 -0.57 6.20 -1.90
C ALA A 45 -1.41 6.55 -0.67
N GLN A 46 -1.65 7.84 -0.41
CA GLN A 46 -2.57 8.27 0.65
C GLN A 46 -4.00 7.78 0.37
N ARG A 47 -4.51 7.96 -0.85
CA ARG A 47 -5.84 7.45 -1.23
C ARG A 47 -5.96 5.93 -1.09
N ALA A 48 -4.93 5.17 -1.45
CA ALA A 48 -4.93 3.71 -1.28
C ALA A 48 -5.01 3.31 0.21
N VAL A 49 -4.39 4.09 1.10
CA VAL A 49 -4.50 3.91 2.56
C VAL A 49 -5.91 4.24 3.05
N ASP A 50 -6.44 5.40 2.65
CA ASP A 50 -7.74 5.90 3.12
C ASP A 50 -8.92 5.01 2.67
N THR A 51 -8.79 4.37 1.50
CA THR A 51 -9.82 3.47 0.95
C THR A 51 -9.79 2.07 1.56
N CYS A 52 -8.77 1.69 2.34
CA CYS A 52 -8.69 0.36 2.91
C CYS A 52 -9.78 0.12 3.97
N PRO A 53 -10.79 -0.76 3.71
CA PRO A 53 -11.97 -0.87 4.58
C PRO A 53 -11.65 -1.42 5.98
N VAL A 54 -10.56 -2.18 6.08
CA VAL A 54 -10.09 -2.85 7.29
C VAL A 54 -8.84 -2.19 7.90
N LEU A 55 -8.44 -1.02 7.36
CA LEU A 55 -7.29 -0.23 7.84
C LEU A 55 -5.99 -1.04 7.94
N ALA A 56 -5.78 -1.97 6.99
CA ALA A 56 -4.60 -2.82 6.94
C ALA A 56 -3.40 -2.14 6.28
N LEU A 57 -3.61 -1.15 5.40
CA LEU A 57 -2.55 -0.45 4.67
C LEU A 57 -2.16 0.85 5.39
N ALA A 58 -0.86 1.14 5.49
CA ALA A 58 -0.36 2.38 6.10
C ALA A 58 0.88 2.96 5.40
N LEU A 59 0.95 4.29 5.37
CA LEU A 59 2.20 5.00 5.05
C LEU A 59 3.13 4.98 6.26
N ARG A 60 4.39 4.60 6.05
CA ARG A 60 5.46 4.70 7.05
C ARG A 60 6.45 5.74 6.57
N ARG A 61 6.82 6.68 7.45
CA ARG A 61 7.98 7.54 7.22
C ARG A 61 9.22 6.74 7.59
N THR A 62 10.11 6.54 6.63
CA THR A 62 11.45 6.05 6.94
C THR A 62 12.29 7.25 7.39
N PRO A 63 12.99 7.20 8.53
CA PRO A 63 13.97 8.22 8.85
C PRO A 63 15.05 8.22 7.76
N VAL A 64 15.40 9.39 7.23
CA VAL A 64 16.63 9.54 6.43
C VAL A 64 17.80 9.31 7.39
N SER A 65 18.55 8.22 7.20
CA SER A 65 19.86 8.07 7.82
C SER A 65 20.78 9.14 7.21
N ARG A 66 21.26 10.06 8.06
CA ARG A 66 22.32 11.00 7.68
C ARG A 66 23.62 10.28 7.39
#